data_AF-U6D6B4-F1
#
_entry.id   AF-U6D6B4-F1
#
_cell.length_a   1.000
_cell.length_b   1.000
_cell.length_c   1.000
_cell.angle_alpha   90.00
_cell.angle_beta   90.00
_cell.angle_gamma   90.00
#
_symmetry.space_group_name_H-M   'P 1'
#
loop_
_entity.id
_entity.type
_entity.pdbx_description
1 polymer ?
#
loop_
_entity_poly.entity_id
_entity_poly.type
_entity_poly.pdbx_seq_one_letter_code
_entity_poly.pdbx_strand_id
1 'polypeptide(L)'
;ILNMEGRKALTWKYYAKKILYYLRQQKILNNLKAFLQQPDDYESYLEGAVYIDQYCNPLSDISLKDIQAQIDSIVELVCKTLRGINSRHPSLAFKAGESSMIMEIELQSQVLDAMNYVLYDQLKFKGNRMDYYNALNLYMHQVLIRRTGIPISMSLLYLTVARQLGVPLEPVNFPSHFLLRWCQGAEGASLDIFDYIYIDAFGKGKQLTVKECEYLIGQHVTAALYGVVNVKKVLQRMVGNLLSLGKREGIDQSYQLLRDSLDLYLAMYPDQVQLLLLQARLYFHLGIWPEKVLDILQHIQTLDPGQHGAVGYLVQHTLEHIERKKEEVGVEVKLRSHEKHRDVCYSIGLIMKHKRYGYNCVIYGWDPTCMMGHEWIRNMNVHSLPHGHHQPFYNVLVEDGSCRYAAQENLEYNVEPQEISHPDVGRYFSEFTGTHYIPNAELEIRYPEDLESVYETVQNIYSAKKEDAE
;
A
#
# COMPACT_ATOMS: atom_id res chain seq x y z
N ILE A 1 3.29 24.37 5.16
CA ILE A 1 4.35 23.37 5.42
C ILE A 1 4.63 22.54 4.17
N LEU A 2 3.69 21.70 3.70
CA LEU A 2 3.92 20.84 2.52
C LEU A 2 4.12 21.64 1.21
N ASN A 3 3.46 22.79 1.08
CA ASN A 3 3.59 23.67 -0.09
C ASN A 3 4.74 24.69 0.03
N MET A 4 5.62 24.58 1.03
CA MET A 4 6.78 25.46 1.12
C MET A 4 7.76 25.07 0.01
N GLU A 5 8.05 26.00 -0.90
CA GLU A 5 8.98 25.77 -2.01
C GLU A 5 10.38 25.40 -1.50
N GLY A 6 11.07 24.58 -2.30
CA GLY A 6 12.50 24.36 -2.17
C GLY A 6 12.97 23.42 -1.06
N ARG A 7 14.30 23.31 -1.02
CA ARG A 7 15.17 22.41 -0.26
C ARG A 7 15.18 22.61 1.27
N LYS A 8 14.20 23.34 1.81
CA LYS A 8 14.11 23.74 3.22
C LYS A 8 13.00 23.00 3.97
N ALA A 9 13.11 23.00 5.30
CA ALA A 9 12.13 22.45 6.22
C ALA A 9 11.80 20.96 5.97
N LEU A 10 12.80 20.18 5.56
CA LEU A 10 12.67 18.77 5.20
C LEU A 10 12.11 17.95 6.38
N THR A 11 12.60 18.19 7.60
CA THR A 11 12.08 17.57 8.82
C THR A 11 10.60 17.85 9.05
N TRP A 12 10.19 19.11 8.96
CA TRP A 12 8.78 19.47 9.11
C TRP A 12 7.91 18.84 8.03
N LYS A 13 8.36 18.81 6.77
CA LYS A 13 7.62 18.16 5.67
C LYS A 13 7.47 16.66 5.92
N TYR A 14 8.54 15.98 6.35
CA TYR A 14 8.52 14.54 6.64
C TYR A 14 7.51 14.20 7.74
N TYR A 15 7.60 14.84 8.91
CA TYR A 15 6.69 14.55 10.01
C TYR A 15 5.27 15.05 9.75
N ALA A 16 5.09 16.19 9.08
CA ALA A 16 3.76 16.65 8.66
C ALA A 16 3.08 15.63 7.73
N LYS A 17 3.83 15.03 6.79
CA LYS A 17 3.31 13.97 5.91
C LYS A 17 2.92 12.72 6.69
N LYS A 18 3.72 12.28 7.66
CA LYS A 18 3.40 11.13 8.53
C LYS A 18 2.17 11.42 9.41
N ILE A 19 2.08 12.59 10.03
CA ILE A 19 0.91 12.98 10.84
C ILE A 19 -0.34 13.06 9.97
N LEU A 20 -0.26 13.71 8.80
CA LEU A 20 -1.38 13.82 7.87
C LEU A 20 -1.88 12.45 7.40
N TYR A 21 -0.95 11.52 7.12
CA TYR A 21 -1.27 10.12 6.79
C TYR A 21 -2.18 9.52 7.86
N TYR A 22 -1.74 9.55 9.12
CA TYR A 22 -2.50 8.96 10.23
C TYR A 22 -3.83 9.67 10.50
N LEU A 23 -3.87 11.00 10.46
CA LEU A 23 -5.10 11.77 10.66
C LEU A 23 -6.15 11.43 9.59
N ARG A 24 -5.73 11.35 8.33
CA ARG A 24 -6.62 10.98 7.23
C ARG A 24 -7.07 9.53 7.36
N GLN A 25 -6.16 8.59 7.61
CA GLN A 25 -6.47 7.18 7.80
C GLN A 25 -7.51 6.99 8.93
N GLN A 26 -7.35 7.69 10.06
CA GLN A 26 -8.31 7.64 11.17
C GLN A 26 -9.67 8.22 10.80
N LYS A 27 -9.70 9.35 10.08
CA LYS A 27 -10.95 9.95 9.59
C LYS A 27 -11.68 8.99 8.63
N ILE A 28 -10.95 8.39 7.69
CA ILE A 28 -11.50 7.42 6.73
C ILE A 28 -12.04 6.20 7.46
N LEU A 29 -11.34 5.70 8.48
CA LEU A 29 -11.79 4.58 9.29
C LEU A 29 -13.12 4.87 10.00
N ASN A 30 -13.28 6.08 10.56
CA ASN A 30 -14.53 6.49 11.19
C ASN A 30 -15.69 6.55 10.18
N ASN A 31 -15.42 7.10 8.98
CA ASN A 31 -16.41 7.13 7.90
C ASN A 31 -16.79 5.72 7.43
N LEU A 32 -15.81 4.83 7.27
CA LEU A 32 -16.06 3.44 6.91
C LEU A 32 -16.86 2.71 8.00
N LYS A 33 -16.58 2.94 9.28
CA LYS A 33 -17.38 2.38 10.38
C LYS A 33 -18.83 2.84 10.30
N ALA A 34 -19.07 4.13 10.04
CA ALA A 34 -20.42 4.66 9.84
C ALA A 34 -21.11 4.06 8.60
N PHE A 35 -20.38 3.90 7.50
CA PHE A 35 -20.86 3.21 6.29
C PHE A 35 -21.25 1.75 6.58
N LEU A 36 -20.48 1.03 7.40
CA LEU A 36 -20.78 -0.35 7.76
C LEU A 36 -21.97 -0.50 8.72
N GLN A 37 -22.45 0.58 9.34
CA GLN A 37 -23.70 0.58 10.09
C GLN A 37 -24.94 0.72 9.21
N GLN A 38 -24.78 0.95 7.90
CA GLN A 38 -25.91 0.96 6.98
C GLN A 38 -26.58 -0.43 6.92
N PRO A 39 -27.90 -0.48 6.62
CA PRO A 39 -28.63 -1.74 6.52
C PRO A 39 -28.10 -2.61 5.37
N ASP A 40 -28.40 -3.92 5.41
CA ASP A 40 -27.79 -4.89 4.50
C ASP A 40 -28.26 -4.76 3.04
N ASP A 41 -29.37 -4.06 2.79
CA ASP A 41 -29.90 -3.71 1.47
C ASP A 41 -29.27 -2.42 0.89
N TYR A 42 -28.35 -1.79 1.62
CA TYR A 42 -27.62 -0.62 1.13
C TYR A 42 -26.57 -1.02 0.09
N GLU A 43 -26.88 -0.81 -1.20
CA GLU A 43 -26.09 -1.33 -2.32
C GLU A 43 -25.01 -0.38 -2.86
N SER A 44 -24.32 0.38 -2.00
CA SER A 44 -23.26 1.32 -2.42
C SER A 44 -21.88 0.65 -2.51
N TYR A 45 -21.74 -0.37 -3.38
CA TYR A 45 -20.50 -1.15 -3.51
C TYR A 45 -19.27 -0.30 -3.89
N LEU A 46 -19.46 0.67 -4.80
CA LEU A 46 -18.38 1.56 -5.24
C LEU A 46 -17.87 2.44 -4.10
N GLU A 47 -18.77 3.04 -3.31
CA GLU A 47 -18.39 3.88 -2.17
C GLU A 47 -17.58 3.10 -1.14
N GLY A 48 -18.03 1.88 -0.80
CA GLY A 48 -17.29 0.99 0.09
C GLY A 48 -15.88 0.68 -0.44
N ALA A 49 -15.75 0.40 -1.74
CA ALA A 49 -14.45 0.19 -2.37
C ALA A 49 -13.56 1.46 -2.31
N VAL A 50 -14.14 2.64 -2.50
CA VAL A 50 -13.41 3.92 -2.39
C VAL A 50 -12.91 4.20 -0.98
N TYR A 51 -13.65 3.80 0.07
CA TYR A 51 -13.11 3.89 1.44
C TYR A 51 -11.88 3.00 1.64
N ILE A 52 -11.84 1.81 1.03
CA ILE A 52 -10.65 0.93 1.07
C ILE A 52 -9.48 1.60 0.33
N ASP A 53 -9.73 2.13 -0.88
CA ASP A 53 -8.72 2.87 -1.66
C ASP A 53 -8.11 4.01 -0.84
N GLN A 54 -8.96 4.85 -0.25
CA GLN A 54 -8.56 5.98 0.58
C GLN A 54 -7.79 5.54 1.82
N TYR A 55 -8.23 4.47 2.50
CA TYR A 55 -7.58 4.01 3.72
C TYR A 55 -6.16 3.50 3.47
N CYS A 56 -5.96 2.74 2.38
CA CYS A 56 -4.65 2.25 1.98
C CYS A 56 -3.77 3.33 1.34
N ASN A 57 -4.36 4.40 0.82
CA ASN A 57 -3.65 5.48 0.14
C ASN A 57 -4.08 6.87 0.65
N PRO A 58 -3.94 7.17 1.96
CA PRO A 58 -4.59 8.33 2.57
C PRO A 58 -4.01 9.67 2.11
N LEU A 59 -2.81 9.67 1.54
CA LEU A 59 -2.19 10.88 0.99
C LEU A 59 -2.55 11.13 -0.48
N SER A 60 -3.12 10.14 -1.17
CA SER A 60 -3.60 10.28 -2.54
C SER A 60 -4.89 11.08 -2.58
N ASP A 61 -5.09 11.82 -3.67
CA ASP A 61 -6.34 12.54 -3.92
C ASP A 61 -7.34 11.59 -4.58
N ILE A 62 -8.12 10.90 -3.74
CA ILE A 62 -9.08 9.88 -4.16
C ILE A 62 -10.47 10.35 -3.78
N SER A 63 -11.30 10.60 -4.77
CA SER A 63 -12.65 11.15 -4.63
C SER A 63 -13.67 10.19 -5.25
N LEU A 64 -14.71 9.85 -4.48
CA LEU A 64 -15.83 9.06 -5.01
C LEU A 64 -16.45 9.76 -6.22
N LYS A 65 -16.57 11.09 -6.17
CA LYS A 65 -17.13 11.90 -7.26
C LYS A 65 -16.32 11.76 -8.56
N ASP A 66 -14.98 11.76 -8.46
CA ASP A 66 -14.12 11.71 -9.65
C ASP A 66 -14.06 10.30 -10.25
N ILE A 67 -14.11 9.28 -9.38
CA ILE A 67 -14.25 7.88 -9.80
C ILE A 67 -15.62 7.67 -10.47
N GLN A 68 -16.68 8.22 -9.90
CA GLN A 68 -18.02 8.15 -10.47
C GLN A 68 -18.08 8.84 -11.83
N ALA A 69 -17.52 10.04 -11.98
CA ALA A 69 -17.48 10.74 -13.26
C ALA A 69 -16.73 9.97 -14.37
N GLN A 70 -15.67 9.24 -14.01
CA GLN A 70 -14.98 8.36 -14.95
C GLN A 70 -15.86 7.17 -15.37
N ILE A 71 -16.63 6.58 -14.43
CA ILE A 71 -17.58 5.51 -14.74
C ILE A 71 -18.74 6.05 -15.60
N ASP A 72 -19.25 7.24 -15.30
CA ASP A 72 -20.32 7.88 -16.08
C ASP A 72 -19.86 8.11 -17.54
N SER A 73 -18.59 8.48 -17.73
CA SER A 73 -17.98 8.58 -19.07
C SER A 73 -17.96 7.23 -19.81
N ILE A 74 -17.77 6.11 -19.10
CA ILE A 74 -17.87 4.76 -19.68
C ILE A 74 -19.34 4.47 -20.05
N VAL A 75 -20.28 4.81 -19.19
CA VAL A 75 -21.72 4.63 -19.42
C VAL A 75 -22.18 5.42 -20.64
N GLU A 76 -21.69 6.64 -20.84
CA GLU A 76 -21.96 7.42 -22.07
C GLU A 76 -21.47 6.72 -23.34
N LEU A 77 -20.29 6.09 -23.30
CA LEU A 77 -19.78 5.28 -24.41
C LEU A 77 -20.63 4.03 -24.68
N VAL A 78 -21.13 3.37 -23.62
CA VAL A 78 -22.05 2.25 -23.74
C VAL A 78 -23.37 2.71 -24.35
N CYS A 79 -23.96 3.81 -23.85
CA CYS A 79 -25.18 4.41 -24.42
C CYS A 79 -24.99 4.79 -25.90
N LYS A 80 -23.82 5.33 -26.29
CA LYS A 80 -23.52 5.64 -27.69
C LYS A 80 -23.48 4.38 -28.55
N THR A 81 -22.86 3.31 -28.07
CA THR A 81 -22.82 2.00 -28.74
C THR A 81 -24.23 1.42 -28.87
N LEU A 82 -24.99 1.43 -27.78
CA LEU A 82 -26.35 0.90 -27.70
C LEU A 82 -27.31 1.65 -28.63
N ARG A 83 -27.17 2.98 -28.77
CA ARG A 83 -27.96 3.78 -29.72
C ARG A 83 -27.76 3.33 -31.17
N GLY A 84 -26.58 2.82 -31.51
CA GLY A 84 -26.29 2.24 -32.83
C GLY A 84 -26.97 0.88 -33.05
N ILE A 85 -27.23 0.13 -31.98
CA ILE A 85 -27.89 -1.19 -32.02
C ILE A 85 -29.42 -1.02 -31.96
N ASN A 86 -29.90 -0.23 -31.00
CA ASN A 86 -31.30 0.05 -30.74
C ASN A 86 -31.47 1.52 -30.30
N SER A 87 -31.86 2.39 -31.23
CA SER A 87 -31.98 3.82 -30.99
C SER A 87 -33.09 4.21 -30.00
N ARG A 88 -34.02 3.29 -29.70
CA ARG A 88 -35.14 3.50 -28.76
C ARG A 88 -34.98 2.68 -27.48
N HIS A 89 -33.78 2.20 -27.19
CA HIS A 89 -33.52 1.38 -26.02
C HIS A 89 -33.85 2.14 -24.71
N PRO A 90 -34.56 1.53 -23.74
CA PRO A 90 -34.98 2.20 -22.51
C PRO A 90 -33.82 2.78 -21.69
N SER A 91 -32.66 2.10 -21.64
CA SER A 91 -31.47 2.61 -20.93
C SER A 91 -30.98 3.97 -21.40
N LEU A 92 -31.31 4.40 -22.63
CA LEU A 92 -30.91 5.72 -23.14
C LEU A 92 -31.67 6.86 -22.46
N ALA A 93 -32.77 6.58 -21.77
CA ALA A 93 -33.59 7.55 -21.07
C ALA A 93 -33.30 7.61 -19.57
N PHE A 94 -32.52 6.67 -19.02
CA PHE A 94 -32.21 6.65 -17.60
C PHE A 94 -31.30 7.82 -17.23
N LYS A 95 -31.62 8.49 -16.12
CA LYS A 95 -30.76 9.54 -15.56
C LYS A 95 -29.78 8.94 -14.57
N ALA A 96 -28.60 9.55 -14.48
CA ALA A 96 -27.62 9.22 -13.47
C ALA A 96 -28.24 9.30 -12.07
N GLY A 97 -28.21 8.18 -11.33
CA GLY A 97 -28.74 8.07 -9.97
C GLY A 97 -30.19 7.61 -9.84
N GLU A 98 -30.92 7.39 -10.93
CA GLU A 98 -32.26 6.78 -10.89
C GLU A 98 -32.15 5.25 -10.90
N SER A 99 -32.81 4.57 -9.94
CA SER A 99 -32.86 3.11 -9.89
C SER A 99 -33.94 2.58 -10.84
N SER A 100 -33.65 2.66 -12.14
CA SER A 100 -34.53 2.14 -13.19
C SER A 100 -34.06 0.75 -13.62
N MET A 101 -35.00 -0.18 -13.81
CA MET A 101 -34.71 -1.54 -14.25
C MET A 101 -35.39 -1.84 -15.57
N ILE A 102 -34.70 -2.58 -16.43
CA ILE A 102 -35.27 -3.13 -17.66
C ILE A 102 -35.95 -4.45 -17.30
N MET A 103 -37.18 -4.68 -17.72
CA MET A 103 -37.87 -5.95 -17.44
C MET A 103 -37.55 -7.05 -18.47
N GLU A 104 -37.32 -6.67 -19.74
CA GLU A 104 -37.07 -7.64 -20.82
C GLU A 104 -35.62 -8.12 -20.86
N ILE A 105 -35.43 -9.44 -20.81
CA ILE A 105 -34.12 -10.10 -20.78
C ILE A 105 -33.33 -9.81 -22.07
N GLU A 106 -34.01 -9.76 -23.21
CA GLU A 106 -33.37 -9.47 -24.51
C GLU A 106 -32.77 -8.06 -24.54
N LEU A 107 -33.45 -7.08 -23.94
CA LEU A 107 -32.95 -5.71 -23.81
C LEU A 107 -31.80 -5.63 -22.81
N GLN A 108 -31.90 -6.35 -21.68
CA GLN A 108 -30.76 -6.48 -20.76
C GLN A 108 -29.54 -7.12 -21.44
N SER A 109 -29.73 -8.13 -22.29
CA SER A 109 -28.65 -8.76 -23.06
C SER A 109 -27.97 -7.75 -24.00
N GLN A 110 -28.75 -6.92 -24.71
CA GLN A 110 -28.19 -5.87 -25.57
C GLN A 110 -27.28 -4.90 -24.81
N VAL A 111 -27.65 -4.56 -23.58
CA VAL A 111 -26.81 -3.74 -22.70
C VAL A 111 -25.51 -4.46 -22.34
N LEU A 112 -25.58 -5.73 -21.92
CA LEU A 112 -24.40 -6.51 -21.56
C LEU A 112 -23.43 -6.67 -22.75
N ASP A 113 -23.95 -6.89 -23.96
CA ASP A 113 -23.14 -6.98 -25.17
C ASP A 113 -22.45 -5.64 -25.51
N ALA A 114 -23.19 -4.53 -25.41
CA ALA A 114 -22.62 -3.20 -25.60
C ALA A 114 -21.57 -2.87 -24.53
N MET A 115 -21.80 -3.26 -23.26
CA MET A 115 -20.82 -3.13 -22.18
C MET A 115 -19.55 -3.92 -22.46
N ASN A 116 -19.68 -5.19 -22.86
CA ASN A 116 -18.55 -6.06 -23.18
C ASN A 116 -17.68 -5.44 -24.28
N TYR A 117 -18.32 -4.97 -25.36
CA TYR A 117 -17.63 -4.29 -26.45
C TYR A 117 -16.91 -3.01 -25.99
N VAL A 118 -17.58 -2.13 -25.23
CA VAL A 118 -16.95 -0.90 -24.76
C VAL A 118 -15.81 -1.17 -23.78
N LEU A 119 -16.03 -1.99 -22.76
CA LEU A 119 -15.02 -2.26 -21.73
C LEU A 119 -13.80 -2.99 -22.32
N TYR A 120 -14.02 -4.09 -23.04
CA TYR A 120 -12.94 -5.00 -23.41
C TYR A 120 -12.39 -4.73 -24.80
N ASP A 121 -13.21 -4.30 -25.76
CA ASP A 121 -12.77 -4.06 -27.13
C ASP A 121 -12.42 -2.60 -27.41
N GLN A 122 -13.17 -1.63 -26.91
CA GLN A 122 -12.83 -0.21 -27.11
C GLN A 122 -11.82 0.28 -26.08
N LEU A 123 -12.14 0.13 -24.79
CA LEU A 123 -11.33 0.66 -23.69
C LEU A 123 -10.18 -0.27 -23.30
N LYS A 124 -10.20 -1.54 -23.74
CA LYS A 124 -9.14 -2.52 -23.50
C LYS A 124 -8.91 -2.85 -22.02
N PHE A 125 -9.97 -2.80 -21.21
CA PHE A 125 -9.93 -3.37 -19.86
C PHE A 125 -9.56 -4.86 -19.92
N LYS A 126 -8.74 -5.32 -18.99
CA LYS A 126 -8.35 -6.73 -18.92
C LYS A 126 -7.99 -7.17 -17.50
N GLY A 127 -8.27 -8.43 -17.19
CA GLY A 127 -7.73 -9.07 -15.99
C GLY A 127 -6.20 -9.13 -16.00
N ASN A 128 -5.55 -8.71 -14.92
CA ASN A 128 -4.09 -8.73 -14.82
C ASN A 128 -3.60 -10.12 -14.39
N ARG A 129 -3.41 -11.03 -15.34
CA ARG A 129 -2.93 -12.39 -15.06
C ARG A 129 -1.41 -12.45 -14.81
N MET A 130 -0.65 -11.55 -15.41
CA MET A 130 0.82 -11.53 -15.33
C MET A 130 1.30 -10.99 -13.99
N ASP A 131 0.63 -9.96 -13.49
CA ASP A 131 0.96 -9.28 -12.24
C ASP A 131 -0.28 -9.28 -11.34
N TYR A 132 -0.85 -10.47 -11.12
CA TYR A 132 -2.10 -10.66 -10.39
C TYR A 132 -2.03 -10.15 -8.95
N TYR A 133 -0.87 -10.31 -8.32
CA TYR A 133 -0.65 -10.02 -6.91
C TYR A 133 -0.26 -8.56 -6.61
N ASN A 134 -0.50 -7.64 -7.56
CA ASN A 134 -0.29 -6.21 -7.36
C ASN A 134 -1.51 -5.54 -6.72
N ALA A 135 -1.31 -4.86 -5.59
CA ALA A 135 -2.37 -4.15 -4.86
C ALA A 135 -3.08 -3.09 -5.71
N LEU A 136 -2.41 -2.49 -6.70
CA LEU A 136 -3.00 -1.52 -7.63
C LEU A 136 -4.12 -2.13 -8.49
N ASN A 137 -4.20 -3.46 -8.60
CA ASN A 137 -5.31 -4.13 -9.30
C ASN A 137 -6.60 -4.18 -8.46
N LEU A 138 -6.55 -3.88 -7.17
CA LEU A 138 -7.70 -3.84 -6.26
C LEU A 138 -8.31 -2.45 -6.14
N TYR A 139 -7.48 -1.41 -6.22
CA TYR A 139 -7.93 -0.03 -6.01
C TYR A 139 -8.70 0.50 -7.22
N MET A 140 -9.96 0.89 -7.04
CA MET A 140 -10.84 1.32 -8.13
C MET A 140 -10.27 2.51 -8.92
N HIS A 141 -9.65 3.48 -8.24
CA HIS A 141 -9.01 4.60 -8.94
C HIS A 141 -7.86 4.15 -9.86
N GLN A 142 -7.11 3.12 -9.47
CA GLN A 142 -6.03 2.55 -10.28
C GLN A 142 -6.56 1.64 -11.38
N VAL A 143 -7.63 0.89 -11.12
CA VAL A 143 -8.27 0.03 -12.13
C VAL A 143 -8.77 0.85 -13.30
N LEU A 144 -9.37 2.02 -13.06
CA LEU A 144 -9.82 2.93 -14.12
C LEU A 144 -8.66 3.52 -14.93
N ILE A 145 -7.58 3.93 -14.27
CA ILE A 145 -6.39 4.51 -14.93
C ILE A 145 -5.63 3.45 -15.72
N ARG A 146 -5.29 2.32 -15.09
CA ARG A 146 -4.45 1.26 -15.67
C ARG A 146 -5.23 0.32 -16.58
N ARG A 147 -6.56 0.33 -16.48
CA ARG A 147 -7.50 -0.57 -17.17
C ARG A 147 -7.20 -2.05 -16.90
N THR A 148 -6.67 -2.33 -15.73
CA THR A 148 -6.32 -3.67 -15.28
C THR A 148 -6.76 -3.91 -13.85
N GLY A 149 -7.35 -5.06 -13.57
CA GLY A 149 -7.83 -5.43 -12.24
C GLY A 149 -7.77 -6.93 -11.95
N ILE A 150 -8.27 -7.32 -10.79
CA ILE A 150 -8.51 -8.71 -10.40
C ILE A 150 -10.03 -9.01 -10.40
N PRO A 151 -10.49 -10.26 -10.21
CA PRO A 151 -11.90 -10.60 -10.34
C PRO A 151 -12.87 -9.70 -9.58
N ILE A 152 -12.60 -9.37 -8.31
CA ILE A 152 -13.52 -8.53 -7.53
C ILE A 152 -13.60 -7.09 -8.05
N SER A 153 -12.49 -6.45 -8.37
CA SER A 153 -12.50 -5.04 -8.82
C SER A 153 -13.07 -4.89 -10.22
N MET A 154 -12.79 -5.83 -11.12
CA MET A 154 -13.39 -5.89 -12.46
C MET A 154 -14.90 -6.08 -12.36
N SER A 155 -15.37 -6.97 -11.49
CA SER A 155 -16.80 -7.21 -11.25
C SER A 155 -17.49 -6.00 -10.63
N LEU A 156 -16.84 -5.23 -9.75
CA LEU A 156 -17.42 -3.98 -9.22
C LEU A 156 -17.58 -2.88 -10.27
N LEU A 157 -16.60 -2.72 -11.16
CA LEU A 157 -16.74 -1.81 -12.31
C LEU A 157 -17.92 -2.25 -13.20
N TYR A 158 -17.95 -3.53 -13.56
CA TYR A 158 -18.99 -4.09 -14.41
C TYR A 158 -20.39 -3.95 -13.79
N LEU A 159 -20.53 -4.29 -12.51
CA LEU A 159 -21.76 -4.16 -11.72
C LEU A 159 -22.26 -2.71 -11.69
N THR A 160 -21.36 -1.75 -11.48
CA THR A 160 -21.72 -0.33 -11.37
C THR A 160 -22.22 0.22 -12.71
N VAL A 161 -21.54 -0.13 -13.82
CA VAL A 161 -21.96 0.25 -15.18
C VAL A 161 -23.31 -0.40 -15.53
N ALA A 162 -23.47 -1.70 -15.27
CA ALA A 162 -24.71 -2.44 -15.55
C ALA A 162 -25.91 -1.83 -14.81
N ARG A 163 -25.74 -1.49 -13.53
CA ARG A 163 -26.79 -0.91 -12.70
C ARG A 163 -27.26 0.44 -13.25
N GLN A 164 -26.36 1.32 -13.69
CA GLN A 164 -26.75 2.61 -14.28
C GLN A 164 -27.51 2.45 -15.61
N LEU A 165 -27.30 1.34 -16.30
CA LEU A 165 -28.00 1.01 -17.55
C LEU A 165 -29.24 0.15 -17.32
N GLY A 166 -29.60 -0.10 -16.07
CA GLY A 166 -30.80 -0.82 -15.61
C GLY A 166 -30.77 -2.33 -15.79
N VAL A 167 -29.57 -2.93 -15.80
CA VAL A 167 -29.41 -4.38 -15.73
C VAL A 167 -29.13 -4.80 -14.28
N PRO A 168 -30.05 -5.52 -13.62
CA PRO A 168 -29.86 -5.96 -12.24
C PRO A 168 -28.90 -7.15 -12.18
N LEU A 169 -27.65 -6.86 -11.82
CA LEU A 169 -26.64 -7.89 -11.54
C LEU A 169 -26.42 -7.99 -10.03
N GLU A 170 -26.17 -9.20 -9.55
CA GLU A 170 -25.96 -9.49 -8.14
C GLU A 170 -24.54 -10.04 -7.91
N PRO A 171 -23.78 -9.54 -6.93
CA PRO A 171 -22.44 -10.03 -6.63
C PRO A 171 -22.45 -11.43 -6.00
N VAL A 172 -21.51 -12.28 -6.41
CA VAL A 172 -21.32 -13.64 -5.89
C VAL A 172 -19.89 -13.82 -5.41
N ASN A 173 -19.72 -14.12 -4.12
CA ASN A 173 -18.40 -14.34 -3.50
C ASN A 173 -17.85 -15.73 -3.79
N PHE A 174 -17.73 -16.06 -5.08
CA PHE A 174 -17.34 -17.38 -5.54
C PHE A 174 -15.86 -17.67 -5.22
N PRO A 175 -15.50 -18.91 -4.81
CA PRO A 175 -14.14 -19.25 -4.39
C PRO A 175 -13.13 -18.98 -5.50
N SER A 176 -11.94 -18.49 -5.11
CA SER A 176 -10.83 -18.11 -6.01
C SER A 176 -11.13 -17.04 -7.07
N HIS A 177 -12.39 -16.80 -7.43
CA HIS A 177 -12.76 -15.96 -8.57
C HIS A 177 -14.12 -15.32 -8.33
N PHE A 178 -14.17 -14.00 -8.09
CA PHE A 178 -15.41 -13.30 -7.80
C PHE A 178 -16.26 -13.13 -9.07
N LEU A 179 -17.56 -13.41 -8.97
CA LEU A 179 -18.48 -13.42 -10.11
C LEU A 179 -19.65 -12.46 -9.85
N LEU A 180 -20.40 -12.14 -10.92
CA LEU A 180 -21.74 -11.60 -10.82
C LEU A 180 -22.73 -12.67 -11.28
N ARG A 181 -23.99 -12.62 -10.84
CA ARG A 181 -25.08 -13.43 -11.38
C ARG A 181 -26.17 -12.54 -11.95
N TRP A 182 -26.81 -13.04 -12.99
CA TRP A 182 -27.84 -12.39 -13.77
C TRP A 182 -29.04 -13.33 -13.83
N CYS A 183 -30.18 -12.88 -13.30
CA CYS A 183 -31.40 -13.67 -13.27
C CYS A 183 -32.06 -13.67 -14.66
N GLN A 184 -32.33 -14.86 -15.20
CA GLN A 184 -33.09 -15.03 -16.45
C GLN A 184 -34.47 -15.67 -16.24
N GLY A 185 -34.86 -15.92 -14.98
CA GLY A 185 -36.13 -16.54 -14.62
C GLY A 185 -37.32 -15.57 -14.61
N ALA A 186 -38.53 -16.10 -14.76
CA ALA A 186 -39.77 -15.32 -14.64
C ALA A 186 -40.03 -14.91 -13.18
N GLU A 187 -40.54 -13.69 -12.97
CA GLU A 187 -40.91 -13.18 -11.64
C GLU A 187 -41.87 -14.15 -10.91
N GLY A 188 -41.53 -14.52 -9.66
CA GLY A 188 -42.36 -15.37 -8.81
C GLY A 188 -42.11 -16.87 -8.87
N ALA A 189 -41.15 -17.35 -9.69
CA ALA A 189 -40.69 -18.75 -9.65
C ALA A 189 -39.77 -19.01 -8.45
N SER A 190 -39.77 -20.24 -7.94
CA SER A 190 -38.72 -20.70 -7.01
C SER A 190 -37.40 -20.80 -7.79
N LEU A 191 -36.53 -19.80 -7.64
CA LEU A 191 -35.25 -19.73 -8.36
C LEU A 191 -34.23 -20.71 -7.78
N ASP A 192 -33.68 -21.57 -8.63
CA ASP A 192 -32.51 -22.41 -8.36
C ASP A 192 -31.24 -21.81 -9.00
N ILE A 193 -30.06 -22.30 -8.63
CA ILE A 193 -28.76 -21.83 -9.14
C ILE A 193 -28.62 -21.94 -10.66
N PHE A 194 -29.43 -22.79 -11.31
CA PHE A 194 -29.45 -23.00 -12.75
C PHE A 194 -30.32 -21.98 -13.52
N ASP A 195 -31.14 -21.19 -12.82
CA ASP A 195 -31.94 -20.11 -13.42
C ASP A 195 -31.13 -18.80 -13.59
N TYR A 196 -29.85 -18.84 -13.20
CA TYR A 196 -28.92 -17.72 -13.29
C TYR A 196 -27.82 -17.99 -14.31
N ILE A 197 -27.46 -16.93 -15.02
CA ILE A 197 -26.21 -16.83 -15.75
C ILE A 197 -25.19 -16.12 -14.89
N TYR A 198 -23.98 -16.67 -14.79
CA TYR A 198 -22.89 -16.05 -14.05
C TYR A 198 -21.98 -15.30 -15.01
N ILE A 199 -21.59 -14.07 -14.65
CA ILE A 199 -20.79 -13.19 -15.49
C ILE A 199 -19.38 -13.11 -14.90
N ASP A 200 -18.38 -13.49 -15.70
CA ASP A 200 -16.97 -13.31 -15.41
C ASP A 200 -16.44 -12.01 -16.04
N ALA A 201 -16.50 -10.91 -15.29
CA ALA A 201 -15.96 -9.61 -15.72
C ALA A 201 -14.43 -9.64 -15.93
N PHE A 202 -13.70 -10.50 -15.21
CA PHE A 202 -12.25 -10.67 -15.42
C PHE A 202 -11.93 -11.42 -16.72
N GLY A 203 -12.81 -12.35 -17.10
CA GLY A 203 -12.82 -13.11 -18.35
C GLY A 203 -13.56 -12.43 -19.50
N LYS A 204 -13.58 -11.09 -19.53
CA LYS A 204 -14.22 -10.27 -20.59
C LYS A 204 -15.75 -10.41 -20.66
N GLY A 205 -16.41 -10.49 -19.51
CA GLY A 205 -17.87 -10.57 -19.41
C GLY A 205 -18.44 -11.89 -19.92
N LYS A 206 -17.63 -12.96 -19.90
CA LYS A 206 -18.08 -14.29 -20.32
C LYS A 206 -19.26 -14.71 -19.44
N GLN A 207 -20.34 -15.12 -20.11
CA GLN A 207 -21.52 -15.71 -19.49
C GLN A 207 -21.26 -17.21 -19.26
N LEU A 208 -21.50 -17.68 -18.05
CA LEU A 208 -21.15 -19.00 -17.56
C LEU A 208 -22.37 -19.67 -16.94
N THR A 209 -22.52 -20.95 -17.24
CA THR A 209 -23.38 -21.86 -16.47
C THR A 209 -22.70 -22.27 -15.16
N VAL A 210 -23.46 -22.88 -14.24
CA VAL A 210 -22.92 -23.46 -12.98
C VAL A 210 -21.72 -24.37 -13.26
N LYS A 211 -21.83 -25.31 -14.22
CA LYS A 211 -20.73 -26.24 -14.55
C LYS A 211 -19.49 -25.51 -15.06
N GLU A 212 -19.65 -24.44 -15.82
CA GLU A 212 -18.53 -23.65 -16.33
C GLU A 212 -17.86 -22.82 -15.23
N CYS A 213 -18.61 -22.41 -14.19
CA CYS A 213 -18.02 -21.78 -13.00
C CYS A 213 -17.12 -22.76 -12.24
N GLU A 214 -17.53 -24.02 -12.08
CA GLU A 214 -16.70 -25.06 -11.47
C GLU A 214 -15.44 -25.36 -12.29
N TYR A 215 -15.57 -25.38 -13.63
CA TYR A 215 -14.43 -25.54 -14.52
C TYR A 215 -13.42 -24.38 -14.39
N LEU A 216 -13.90 -23.15 -14.17
CA LEU A 216 -13.05 -21.97 -13.99
C LEU A 216 -12.09 -22.11 -12.80
N ILE A 217 -12.52 -22.80 -11.74
CA ILE A 217 -11.75 -22.98 -10.50
C ILE A 217 -11.17 -24.39 -10.33
N GLY A 218 -11.52 -25.32 -11.23
CA GLY A 218 -11.02 -26.70 -11.21
C GLY A 218 -11.55 -27.57 -10.06
N GLN A 219 -12.67 -27.20 -9.44
CA GLN A 219 -13.27 -27.96 -8.33
C GLN A 219 -14.79 -27.79 -8.25
N HIS A 220 -15.49 -28.81 -7.77
CA HIS A 220 -16.91 -28.76 -7.48
C HIS A 220 -17.20 -28.00 -6.18
N VAL A 221 -18.32 -27.27 -6.13
CA VAL A 221 -18.71 -26.45 -4.98
C VAL A 221 -20.20 -26.58 -4.67
N THR A 222 -20.59 -26.25 -3.43
CA THR A 222 -21.99 -26.33 -3.00
C THR A 222 -22.82 -25.14 -3.52
N ALA A 223 -24.13 -25.35 -3.68
CA ALA A 223 -25.08 -24.33 -4.13
C ALA A 223 -25.02 -23.03 -3.31
N ALA A 224 -24.69 -23.13 -2.02
CA ALA A 224 -24.56 -21.98 -1.11
C ALA A 224 -23.49 -20.95 -1.57
N LEU A 225 -22.48 -21.39 -2.32
CA LEU A 225 -21.40 -20.52 -2.81
C LEU A 225 -21.77 -19.70 -4.06
N TYR A 226 -22.95 -19.95 -4.64
CA TYR A 226 -23.54 -19.17 -5.73
C TYR A 226 -24.53 -18.09 -5.25
N GLY A 227 -24.71 -17.98 -3.93
CA GLY A 227 -25.58 -16.98 -3.32
C GLY A 227 -25.08 -15.54 -3.50
N VAL A 228 -26.04 -14.61 -3.54
CA VAL A 228 -25.74 -13.17 -3.50
C VAL A 228 -25.06 -12.80 -2.20
N VAL A 229 -24.12 -11.84 -2.27
CA VAL A 229 -23.45 -11.29 -1.09
C VAL A 229 -23.71 -9.80 -0.94
N ASN A 230 -23.93 -9.36 0.29
CA ASN A 230 -24.11 -7.93 0.57
C ASN A 230 -22.78 -7.15 0.50
N VAL A 231 -22.88 -5.82 0.58
CA VAL A 231 -21.72 -4.91 0.52
C VAL A 231 -20.66 -5.25 1.57
N LYS A 232 -21.06 -5.61 2.80
CA LYS A 232 -20.12 -5.97 3.88
C LYS A 232 -19.25 -7.16 3.48
N LYS A 233 -19.85 -8.20 2.87
CA LYS A 233 -19.13 -9.38 2.38
C LYS A 233 -18.23 -9.08 1.18
N VAL A 234 -18.64 -8.17 0.29
CA VAL A 234 -17.77 -7.67 -0.79
C VAL A 234 -16.54 -6.98 -0.21
N LEU A 235 -16.71 -6.05 0.74
CA LEU A 235 -15.60 -5.35 1.37
C LEU A 235 -14.70 -6.32 2.15
N GLN A 236 -15.27 -7.29 2.87
CA GLN A 236 -14.52 -8.37 3.51
C GLN A 236 -13.61 -9.10 2.52
N ARG A 237 -14.13 -9.42 1.33
CA ARG A 237 -13.36 -10.08 0.27
C ARG A 237 -12.27 -9.17 -0.30
N MET A 238 -12.55 -7.89 -0.50
CA MET A 238 -11.55 -6.91 -0.97
C MET A 238 -10.39 -6.78 0.00
N VAL A 239 -10.67 -6.56 1.29
CA VAL A 239 -9.62 -6.44 2.32
C VAL A 239 -8.90 -7.78 2.53
N GLY A 240 -9.61 -8.91 2.47
CA GLY A 240 -9.01 -10.24 2.51
C GLY A 240 -8.06 -10.51 1.35
N ASN A 241 -8.35 -9.99 0.15
CA ASN A 241 -7.44 -10.04 -0.99
C ASN A 241 -6.17 -9.21 -0.70
N LEU A 242 -6.30 -7.96 -0.24
CA LEU A 242 -5.15 -7.11 0.15
C LEU A 242 -4.29 -7.78 1.23
N LEU A 243 -4.91 -8.36 2.26
CA LEU A 243 -4.22 -9.08 3.32
C LEU A 243 -3.44 -10.30 2.79
N SER A 244 -4.02 -11.00 1.81
CA SER A 244 -3.34 -12.13 1.16
C SER A 244 -2.15 -11.67 0.32
N LEU A 245 -2.17 -10.46 -0.24
CA LEU A 245 -1.02 -9.85 -0.92
C LEU A 245 0.07 -9.48 0.08
N GLY A 246 -0.27 -8.76 1.15
CA GLY A 246 0.69 -8.34 2.17
C GLY A 246 1.42 -9.51 2.85
N LYS A 247 0.78 -10.68 2.96
CA LYS A 247 1.42 -11.91 3.48
C LYS A 247 2.46 -12.54 2.55
N ARG A 248 2.40 -12.26 1.24
CA ARG A 248 3.26 -12.90 0.22
C ARG A 248 4.55 -12.15 0.00
N GLU A 249 4.52 -10.83 0.09
CA GLU A 249 5.70 -10.01 -0.09
C GLU A 249 6.52 -9.99 1.21
N GLY A 250 7.84 -10.22 1.11
CA GLY A 250 8.77 -10.26 2.25
C GLY A 250 9.80 -9.11 2.22
N ILE A 251 9.39 -7.93 1.73
CA ILE A 251 10.22 -6.73 1.53
C ILE A 251 9.60 -5.59 2.36
N ASP A 252 10.32 -4.58 2.84
CA ASP A 252 9.78 -3.53 3.74
C ASP A 252 8.43 -2.89 3.32
N GLN A 253 8.16 -2.71 2.01
CA GLN A 253 6.85 -2.25 1.51
C GLN A 253 5.70 -3.23 1.80
N SER A 254 6.00 -4.52 1.93
CA SER A 254 5.05 -5.57 2.27
C SER A 254 4.51 -5.46 3.68
N TYR A 255 5.33 -5.01 4.64
CA TYR A 255 4.88 -4.85 6.03
C TYR A 255 3.90 -3.71 6.19
N GLN A 256 4.05 -2.63 5.42
CA GLN A 256 3.06 -1.55 5.42
C GLN A 256 1.72 -2.05 4.86
N LEU A 257 1.72 -2.68 3.68
CA LEU A 257 0.49 -3.23 3.10
C LEU A 257 -0.15 -4.28 4.02
N LEU A 258 0.65 -5.19 4.58
CA LEU A 258 0.20 -6.21 5.52
C LEU A 258 -0.42 -5.55 6.77
N ARG A 259 0.23 -4.55 7.34
CA ARG A 259 -0.28 -3.82 8.50
C ARG A 259 -1.58 -3.10 8.18
N ASP A 260 -1.60 -2.28 7.13
CA ASP A 260 -2.78 -1.47 6.79
C ASP A 260 -3.97 -2.37 6.44
N SER A 261 -3.77 -3.45 5.67
CA SER A 261 -4.83 -4.39 5.35
C SER A 261 -5.32 -5.18 6.56
N LEU A 262 -4.43 -5.55 7.50
CA LEU A 262 -4.79 -6.25 8.72
C LEU A 262 -5.54 -5.35 9.71
N ASP A 263 -5.08 -4.12 9.89
CA ASP A 263 -5.72 -3.10 10.73
C ASP A 263 -7.12 -2.79 10.20
N LEU A 264 -7.27 -2.66 8.87
CA LEU A 264 -8.56 -2.46 8.22
C LEU A 264 -9.48 -3.67 8.41
N TYR A 265 -8.97 -4.89 8.20
CA TYR A 265 -9.77 -6.11 8.34
C TYR A 265 -10.30 -6.27 9.77
N LEU A 266 -9.43 -6.10 10.76
CA LEU A 266 -9.79 -6.22 12.18
C LEU A 266 -10.68 -5.07 12.66
N ALA A 267 -10.58 -3.89 12.05
CA ALA A 267 -11.53 -2.82 12.35
C ALA A 267 -12.96 -3.12 11.87
N MET A 268 -13.10 -3.95 10.84
CA MET A 268 -14.40 -4.43 10.34
C MET A 268 -14.86 -5.71 11.04
N TYR A 269 -13.91 -6.58 11.41
CA TYR A 269 -14.15 -7.91 11.97
C TYR A 269 -13.20 -8.15 13.16
N PRO A 270 -13.49 -7.57 14.35
CA PRO A 270 -12.53 -7.49 15.45
C PRO A 270 -12.22 -8.84 16.11
N ASP A 271 -13.15 -9.80 16.09
CA ASP A 271 -13.03 -11.04 16.88
C ASP A 271 -12.37 -12.21 16.13
N GLN A 272 -11.50 -11.89 15.18
CA GLN A 272 -10.78 -12.90 14.37
C GLN A 272 -9.46 -13.26 15.04
N VAL A 273 -9.48 -14.22 15.98
CA VAL A 273 -8.33 -14.64 16.82
C VAL A 273 -7.04 -14.86 16.03
N GLN A 274 -7.11 -15.57 14.89
CA GLN A 274 -5.92 -15.82 14.06
C GLN A 274 -5.31 -14.54 13.47
N LEU A 275 -6.14 -13.56 13.12
CA LEU A 275 -5.70 -12.27 12.59
C LEU A 275 -5.21 -11.34 13.69
N LEU A 276 -5.83 -11.35 14.87
CA LEU A 276 -5.33 -10.65 16.06
C LEU A 276 -3.93 -11.16 16.44
N LEU A 277 -3.72 -12.48 16.46
CA LEU A 277 -2.40 -13.08 16.72
C LEU A 277 -1.36 -12.63 15.67
N LEU A 278 -1.76 -12.58 14.40
CA LEU A 278 -0.89 -12.06 13.33
C LEU A 278 -0.55 -10.58 13.55
N GLN A 279 -1.51 -9.76 13.99
CA GLN A 279 -1.32 -8.34 14.26
C GLN A 279 -0.36 -8.11 15.42
N ALA A 280 -0.56 -8.82 16.53
CA ALA A 280 0.33 -8.79 17.69
C ALA A 280 1.77 -9.17 17.30
N ARG A 281 1.94 -10.26 16.53
CA ARG A 281 3.27 -10.70 16.03
C ARG A 281 3.90 -9.67 15.10
N LEU A 282 3.12 -9.07 14.21
CA LEU A 282 3.61 -8.04 13.29
C LEU A 282 4.10 -6.80 14.04
N TYR A 283 3.29 -6.28 14.97
CA TYR A 283 3.67 -5.11 15.77
C TYR A 283 4.88 -5.38 16.66
N PHE A 284 4.93 -6.55 17.30
CA PHE A 284 6.08 -6.99 18.07
C PHE A 284 7.34 -7.06 17.20
N HIS A 285 7.25 -7.68 16.02
CA HIS A 285 8.37 -7.79 15.07
C HIS A 285 8.86 -6.43 14.58
N LEU A 286 7.94 -5.50 14.30
CA LEU A 286 8.26 -4.14 13.89
C LEU A 286 8.73 -3.25 15.06
N GLY A 287 8.65 -3.74 16.31
CA GLY A 287 9.01 -2.98 17.51
C GLY A 287 8.13 -1.75 17.77
N ILE A 288 6.88 -1.78 17.32
CA ILE A 288 5.91 -0.67 17.41
C ILE A 288 4.79 -0.98 18.41
N TRP A 289 4.32 0.05 19.10
CA TRP A 289 3.14 0.04 19.98
C TRP A 289 3.05 -1.18 20.92
N PRO A 290 4.06 -1.40 21.78
CA PRO A 290 4.09 -2.57 22.64
C PRO A 290 2.89 -2.62 23.61
N GLU A 291 2.34 -1.48 24.03
CA GLU A 291 1.11 -1.42 24.82
C GLU A 291 -0.09 -1.97 24.04
N LYS A 292 -0.23 -1.59 22.76
CA LYS A 292 -1.27 -2.12 21.88
C LYS A 292 -1.10 -3.63 21.64
N VAL A 293 0.14 -4.12 21.58
CA VAL A 293 0.41 -5.57 21.53
C VAL A 293 -0.17 -6.26 22.76
N LEU A 294 0.06 -5.72 23.96
CA LEU A 294 -0.50 -6.27 25.20
C LEU A 294 -2.04 -6.23 25.19
N ASP A 295 -2.66 -5.15 24.73
CA ASP A 295 -4.12 -5.04 24.61
C ASP A 295 -4.70 -6.11 23.68
N ILE A 296 -4.07 -6.32 22.52
CA ILE A 296 -4.48 -7.36 21.55
C ILE A 296 -4.36 -8.76 22.17
N LEU A 297 -3.25 -9.02 22.87
CA LEU A 297 -2.98 -10.30 23.52
C LEU A 297 -3.99 -10.60 24.64
N GLN A 298 -4.37 -9.59 25.43
CA GLN A 298 -5.44 -9.71 26.42
C GLN A 298 -6.78 -10.00 25.74
N HIS A 299 -7.12 -9.28 24.65
CA HIS A 299 -8.35 -9.55 23.90
C HIS A 299 -8.41 -10.99 23.38
N ILE A 300 -7.29 -11.52 22.83
CA ILE A 300 -7.19 -12.91 22.39
C ILE A 300 -7.48 -13.89 23.54
N GLN A 301 -6.94 -13.65 24.74
CA GLN A 301 -7.22 -14.52 25.91
C GLN A 301 -8.70 -14.54 26.29
N THR A 302 -9.41 -13.42 26.11
CA THR A 302 -10.85 -13.36 26.36
C THR A 302 -11.68 -14.12 25.30
N LEU A 303 -11.23 -14.10 24.04
CA LEU A 303 -11.93 -14.75 22.93
C LEU A 303 -11.66 -16.27 22.85
N ASP A 304 -10.41 -16.68 23.07
CA ASP A 304 -9.97 -18.08 23.00
C ASP A 304 -8.93 -18.38 24.08
N PRO A 305 -9.37 -18.83 25.27
CA PRO A 305 -8.47 -19.24 26.35
C PRO A 305 -7.49 -20.35 25.97
N GLY A 306 -7.74 -21.12 24.90
CA GLY A 306 -6.84 -22.16 24.39
C GLY A 306 -5.50 -21.62 23.87
N GLN A 307 -5.42 -20.32 23.55
CA GLN A 307 -4.17 -19.67 23.09
C GLN A 307 -3.23 -19.25 24.23
N HIS A 308 -3.53 -19.59 25.49
CA HIS A 308 -2.82 -19.09 26.67
C HIS A 308 -1.29 -19.21 26.59
N GLY A 309 -0.76 -20.34 26.11
CA GLY A 309 0.69 -20.55 26.00
C GLY A 309 1.37 -19.62 24.99
N ALA A 310 0.82 -19.51 23.78
CA ALA A 310 1.37 -18.63 22.73
C ALA A 310 1.26 -17.15 23.12
N VAL A 311 0.17 -16.78 23.79
CA VAL A 311 -0.03 -15.42 24.30
C VAL A 311 0.97 -15.12 25.43
N GLY A 312 1.14 -16.01 26.39
CA GLY A 312 2.05 -15.82 27.54
C GLY A 312 3.49 -15.53 27.09
N TYR A 313 3.98 -16.27 26.09
CA TYR A 313 5.30 -16.04 25.49
C TYR A 313 5.43 -14.61 24.92
N LEU A 314 4.46 -14.16 24.12
CA LEU A 314 4.50 -12.82 23.52
C LEU A 314 4.35 -11.72 24.57
N VAL A 315 3.52 -11.91 25.59
CA VAL A 315 3.36 -10.95 26.70
C VAL A 315 4.71 -10.74 27.40
N GLN A 316 5.38 -11.82 27.81
CA GLN A 316 6.65 -11.75 28.51
C GLN A 316 7.69 -10.98 27.68
N HIS A 317 7.90 -11.36 26.42
CA HIS A 317 8.89 -10.69 25.57
C HIS A 317 8.51 -9.25 25.22
N THR A 318 7.24 -8.92 25.16
CA THR A 318 6.79 -7.53 24.95
C THR A 318 7.12 -6.66 26.16
N LEU A 319 6.93 -7.18 27.38
CA LEU A 319 7.30 -6.49 28.62
C LEU A 319 8.83 -6.30 28.71
N GLU A 320 9.61 -7.33 28.41
CA GLU A 320 11.08 -7.23 28.34
C GLU A 320 11.53 -6.16 27.33
N HIS A 321 10.86 -6.05 26.18
CA HIS A 321 11.15 -5.01 25.19
C HIS A 321 10.85 -3.60 25.74
N ILE A 322 9.73 -3.43 26.43
CA ILE A 322 9.37 -2.14 27.07
C ILE A 322 10.43 -1.75 28.12
N GLU A 323 10.88 -2.71 28.93
CA GLU A 323 11.90 -2.48 29.95
C GLU A 323 13.24 -2.09 29.34
N ARG A 324 13.74 -2.83 28.34
CA ARG A 324 14.99 -2.48 27.63
C ARG A 324 14.95 -1.09 27.01
N LYS A 325 13.83 -0.72 26.36
CA LYS A 325 13.67 0.63 25.81
C LYS A 325 13.70 1.74 26.86
N LYS A 326 13.32 1.45 28.11
CA LYS A 326 13.45 2.41 29.22
C LYS A 326 14.88 2.52 29.73
N GLU A 327 15.70 1.49 29.56
CA GLU A 327 17.13 1.48 29.93
C GLU A 327 18.02 2.12 28.85
N GLU A 328 17.66 1.99 27.56
CA GLU A 328 18.38 2.54 26.40
C GLU A 328 18.23 4.07 26.20
N VAL A 329 17.68 4.80 27.15
CA VAL A 329 17.27 6.22 26.99
C VAL A 329 18.46 7.20 26.86
N GLY A 330 19.71 6.73 26.96
CA GLY A 330 20.88 7.53 26.63
C GLY A 330 21.10 7.64 25.12
N VAL A 331 20.83 8.80 24.52
CA VAL A 331 21.27 9.10 23.16
C VAL A 331 22.81 9.08 23.15
N GLU A 332 23.42 8.10 22.49
CA GLU A 332 24.87 8.02 22.36
C GLU A 332 25.39 9.24 21.57
N VAL A 333 26.22 10.05 22.21
CA VAL A 333 26.86 11.22 21.60
C VAL A 333 28.22 10.79 21.03
N LYS A 334 28.40 10.98 19.73
CA LYS A 334 29.62 10.62 18.99
C LYS A 334 30.43 11.88 18.67
N LEU A 335 31.48 12.11 19.46
CA LEU A 335 32.42 13.23 19.28
C LEU A 335 33.55 12.83 18.34
N ARG A 336 33.80 13.57 17.26
CA ARG A 336 34.94 13.33 16.36
C ARG A 336 36.28 13.50 17.08
N SER A 337 36.35 14.41 18.06
CA SER A 337 37.50 14.68 18.91
C SER A 337 37.89 13.49 19.81
N HIS A 338 37.00 12.52 19.99
CA HIS A 338 37.26 11.35 20.80
C HIS A 338 38.23 10.40 20.10
N GLU A 339 39.22 9.87 20.83
CA GLU A 339 40.32 9.06 20.26
C GLU A 339 39.84 7.84 19.44
N LYS A 340 38.78 7.18 19.90
CA LYS A 340 38.16 6.04 19.20
C LYS A 340 37.62 6.38 17.80
N HIS A 341 37.41 7.66 17.50
CA HIS A 341 36.80 8.13 16.25
C HIS A 341 37.82 8.80 15.32
N ARG A 342 39.11 8.80 15.66
CA ARG A 342 40.19 9.47 14.91
C ARG A 342 40.29 9.04 13.44
N ASP A 343 39.87 7.82 13.11
CA ASP A 343 39.99 7.25 11.77
C ASP A 343 38.75 7.54 10.89
N VAL A 344 37.69 8.14 11.46
CA VAL A 344 36.47 8.56 10.76
C VAL A 344 36.79 9.78 9.88
N CYS A 345 36.73 9.62 8.56
CA CYS A 345 37.08 10.68 7.62
C CYS A 345 35.92 11.56 7.17
N TYR A 346 34.69 11.03 7.13
CA TYR A 346 33.53 11.74 6.58
C TYR A 346 32.53 12.10 7.67
N SER A 347 31.76 13.16 7.43
CA SER A 347 30.77 13.70 8.36
C SER A 347 29.36 13.47 7.84
N ILE A 348 28.39 13.43 8.74
CA ILE A 348 26.97 13.40 8.38
C ILE A 348 26.59 14.60 7.51
N GLY A 349 25.61 14.43 6.64
CA GLY A 349 25.12 15.47 5.72
C GLY A 349 25.92 15.63 4.43
N LEU A 350 27.10 15.00 4.30
CA LEU A 350 27.87 15.00 3.05
C LEU A 350 27.22 14.13 1.98
N ILE A 351 27.25 14.62 0.73
CA ILE A 351 26.88 13.85 -0.46
C ILE A 351 28.10 13.07 -0.95
N MET A 352 27.95 11.76 -1.02
CA MET A 352 29.01 10.84 -1.41
C MET A 352 28.61 10.06 -2.65
N LYS A 353 29.61 9.51 -3.33
CA LYS A 353 29.46 8.55 -4.41
C LYS A 353 30.13 7.25 -4.02
N HIS A 354 29.49 6.13 -4.32
CA HIS A 354 30.12 4.83 -4.10
C HIS A 354 31.05 4.48 -5.27
N LYS A 355 32.34 4.26 -5.01
CA LYS A 355 33.38 4.03 -6.04
C LYS A 355 33.06 2.89 -7.01
N ARG A 356 32.62 1.75 -6.46
CA ARG A 356 32.33 0.54 -7.26
C ARG A 356 30.97 0.56 -7.97
N TYR A 357 29.92 0.96 -7.28
CA TYR A 357 28.53 0.86 -7.77
C TYR A 357 27.99 2.15 -8.36
N GLY A 358 28.70 3.27 -8.20
CA GLY A 358 28.40 4.55 -8.85
C GLY A 358 27.19 5.32 -8.31
N TYR A 359 26.45 4.78 -7.33
CA TYR A 359 25.27 5.45 -6.77
C TYR A 359 25.65 6.66 -5.91
N ASN A 360 24.73 7.64 -5.87
CA ASN A 360 24.84 8.80 -4.99
C ASN A 360 24.09 8.56 -3.68
N CYS A 361 24.65 9.08 -2.58
CA CYS A 361 24.03 8.95 -1.26
C CYS A 361 24.38 10.11 -0.32
N VAL A 362 23.62 10.25 0.76
CA VAL A 362 23.93 11.15 1.88
C VAL A 362 24.24 10.33 3.14
N ILE A 363 25.31 10.67 3.85
CA ILE A 363 25.66 10.06 5.14
C ILE A 363 24.74 10.60 6.23
N TYR A 364 24.03 9.73 6.96
CA TYR A 364 23.22 10.11 8.12
C TYR A 364 23.71 9.53 9.45
N GLY A 365 24.82 8.79 9.43
CA GLY A 365 25.51 8.32 10.63
C GLY A 365 26.78 7.55 10.29
N TRP A 366 27.65 7.38 11.28
CA TRP A 366 28.91 6.66 11.14
C TRP A 366 29.23 5.85 12.38
N ASP A 367 29.99 4.78 12.19
CA ASP A 367 30.56 3.96 13.26
C ASP A 367 32.07 3.85 13.04
N PRO A 368 32.90 3.92 14.10
CA PRO A 368 34.35 3.85 13.97
C PRO A 368 34.85 2.48 13.48
N THR A 369 34.04 1.44 13.66
CA THR A 369 34.25 0.08 13.15
C THR A 369 32.93 -0.50 12.67
N CYS A 370 32.96 -1.62 11.93
CA CYS A 370 31.73 -2.30 11.52
C CYS A 370 30.94 -2.84 12.72
N MET A 371 29.71 -2.38 12.90
CA MET A 371 28.82 -2.80 14.00
C MET A 371 27.92 -3.99 13.65
N MET A 372 28.03 -4.53 12.43
CA MET A 372 27.20 -5.63 11.97
C MET A 372 27.69 -7.01 12.47
N GLY A 373 26.77 -7.95 12.62
CA GLY A 373 27.09 -9.31 13.06
C GLY A 373 27.96 -10.08 12.05
N HIS A 374 28.72 -11.05 12.57
CA HIS A 374 29.63 -11.97 11.87
C HIS A 374 29.06 -12.55 10.55
N GLU A 375 27.78 -12.96 10.54
CA GLU A 375 27.13 -13.52 9.35
C GLU A 375 26.98 -12.47 8.25
N TRP A 376 26.59 -11.25 8.60
CA TRP A 376 26.47 -10.15 7.65
C TRP A 376 27.84 -9.77 7.07
N ILE A 377 28.87 -9.66 7.93
CA ILE A 377 30.25 -9.36 7.51
C ILE A 377 30.75 -10.40 6.49
N ARG A 378 30.44 -11.68 6.70
CA ARG A 378 30.76 -12.76 5.77
C ARG A 378 29.98 -12.66 4.47
N ASN A 379 28.67 -12.45 4.54
CA ASN A 379 27.78 -12.39 3.38
C ASN A 379 28.09 -11.18 2.47
N MET A 380 28.41 -10.03 3.08
CA MET A 380 28.83 -8.82 2.36
C MET A 380 30.33 -8.82 2.02
N ASN A 381 31.03 -9.92 2.30
CA ASN A 381 32.44 -10.13 2.02
C ASN A 381 33.37 -9.01 2.53
N VAL A 382 33.02 -8.42 3.68
CA VAL A 382 33.76 -7.32 4.30
C VAL A 382 35.18 -7.75 4.68
N HIS A 383 35.39 -9.02 5.03
CA HIS A 383 36.71 -9.57 5.33
C HIS A 383 37.70 -9.48 4.16
N SER A 384 37.21 -9.40 2.92
CA SER A 384 38.05 -9.28 1.72
C SER A 384 38.35 -7.83 1.34
N LEU A 385 37.78 -6.85 2.07
CA LEU A 385 38.10 -5.45 1.86
C LEU A 385 39.53 -5.15 2.36
N PRO A 386 40.30 -4.28 1.69
CA PRO A 386 41.67 -3.93 2.08
C PRO A 386 41.82 -3.53 3.55
N HIS A 387 40.85 -2.77 4.10
CA HIS A 387 40.87 -2.34 5.50
C HIS A 387 39.92 -3.14 6.39
N GLY A 388 39.28 -4.18 5.85
CA GLY A 388 38.42 -5.11 6.58
C GLY A 388 37.26 -4.44 7.34
N HIS A 389 36.87 -5.03 8.47
CA HIS A 389 35.78 -4.57 9.34
C HIS A 389 36.22 -3.59 10.44
N HIS A 390 37.53 -3.33 10.58
CA HIS A 390 38.08 -2.42 11.59
C HIS A 390 38.13 -0.96 11.13
N GLN A 391 37.88 -0.69 9.85
CA GLN A 391 37.72 0.67 9.35
C GLN A 391 36.32 1.23 9.72
N PRO A 392 36.13 2.55 9.61
CA PRO A 392 34.81 3.15 9.75
C PRO A 392 33.80 2.72 8.70
N PHE A 393 32.53 2.68 9.11
CA PHE A 393 31.39 2.41 8.24
C PHE A 393 30.33 3.51 8.39
N TYR A 394 29.57 3.71 7.32
CA TYR A 394 28.62 4.80 7.18
C TYR A 394 27.23 4.29 6.86
N ASN A 395 26.25 4.81 7.60
CA ASN A 395 24.85 4.67 7.30
C ASN A 395 24.48 5.73 6.25
N VAL A 396 24.02 5.29 5.07
CA VAL A 396 23.76 6.18 3.94
C VAL A 396 22.35 6.00 3.38
N LEU A 397 21.72 7.11 3.02
CA LEU A 397 20.47 7.15 2.24
C LEU A 397 20.82 7.28 0.77
N VAL A 398 20.34 6.37 -0.07
CA VAL A 398 20.69 6.29 -1.50
C VAL A 398 19.58 6.88 -2.37
N GLU A 399 19.93 7.44 -3.52
CA GLU A 399 18.96 8.05 -4.45
C GLU A 399 17.88 7.08 -4.97
N ASP A 400 18.13 5.76 -4.92
CA ASP A 400 17.18 4.71 -5.27
C ASP A 400 16.14 4.41 -4.18
N GLY A 401 16.22 5.11 -3.04
CA GLY A 401 15.32 4.92 -1.90
C GLY A 401 15.76 3.82 -0.92
N SER A 402 16.94 3.22 -1.10
CA SER A 402 17.50 2.25 -0.16
C SER A 402 18.37 2.89 0.92
N CYS A 403 18.37 2.31 2.12
CA CYS A 403 19.37 2.57 3.15
C CYS A 403 20.49 1.54 3.03
N ARG A 404 21.76 1.97 3.10
CA ARG A 404 22.93 1.07 2.99
C ARG A 404 23.94 1.34 4.09
N TYR A 405 24.74 0.32 4.39
CA TYR A 405 25.87 0.41 5.31
C TYR A 405 27.18 0.22 4.53
N ALA A 406 27.91 1.31 4.33
CA ALA A 406 29.04 1.37 3.41
C ALA A 406 30.37 1.55 4.14
N ALA A 407 31.39 0.78 3.74
CA ALA A 407 32.75 0.95 4.24
C ALA A 407 33.36 2.28 3.77
N GLN A 408 34.15 2.93 4.63
CA GLN A 408 34.82 4.21 4.33
C GLN A 408 35.56 4.20 2.99
N GLU A 409 36.36 3.16 2.74
CA GLU A 409 37.19 3.09 1.55
C GLU A 409 36.40 3.05 0.22
N ASN A 410 35.14 2.63 0.28
CA ASN A 410 34.25 2.54 -0.87
C ASN A 410 33.51 3.85 -1.18
N LEU A 411 33.63 4.87 -0.33
CA LEU A 411 33.03 6.18 -0.53
C LEU A 411 34.07 7.19 -0.99
N GLU A 412 33.63 8.10 -1.85
CA GLU A 412 34.35 9.30 -2.28
C GLU A 412 33.40 10.49 -2.34
N TYR A 413 33.96 11.70 -2.28
CA TYR A 413 33.18 12.93 -2.41
C TYR A 413 32.51 13.00 -3.77
N ASN A 414 31.24 13.42 -3.78
CA ASN A 414 30.56 13.70 -5.04
C ASN A 414 31.01 15.07 -5.58
N VAL A 415 31.62 15.10 -6.76
CA VAL A 415 32.14 16.33 -7.38
C VAL A 415 31.06 17.33 -7.84
N GLU A 416 29.83 16.86 -7.99
CA GLU A 416 28.65 17.63 -8.38
C GLU A 416 27.46 17.22 -7.50
N PRO A 417 27.45 17.62 -6.22
CA PRO A 417 26.45 17.18 -5.26
C PRO A 417 25.06 17.63 -5.71
N GLN A 418 24.13 16.69 -5.72
CA GLN A 418 22.72 16.93 -5.99
C GLN A 418 21.87 16.46 -4.81
N GLU A 419 20.63 16.94 -4.79
CA GLU A 419 19.66 16.53 -3.79
C GLU A 419 19.35 15.04 -3.95
N ILE A 420 19.48 14.28 -2.87
CA ILE A 420 19.19 12.84 -2.84
C ILE A 420 17.68 12.66 -2.70
N SER A 421 17.06 12.04 -3.71
CA SER A 421 15.62 11.75 -3.73
C SER A 421 15.26 10.52 -2.87
N HIS A 422 15.55 10.55 -1.57
CA HIS A 422 15.22 9.48 -0.63
C HIS A 422 14.06 9.89 0.30
N PRO A 423 13.04 9.03 0.53
CA PRO A 423 11.83 9.38 1.29
C PRO A 423 12.09 9.77 2.75
N ASP A 424 13.15 9.23 3.34
CA ASP A 424 13.51 9.46 4.75
C ASP A 424 14.53 10.58 4.98
N VAL A 425 14.96 11.35 3.97
CA VAL A 425 15.93 12.45 4.18
C VAL A 425 15.45 13.40 5.27
N GLY A 426 14.18 13.79 5.26
CA GLY A 426 13.62 14.69 6.26
C GLY A 426 13.61 14.12 7.68
N ARG A 427 13.68 12.79 7.85
CA ARG A 427 13.83 12.18 9.19
C ARG A 427 15.10 12.64 9.89
N TYR A 428 16.15 12.93 9.14
CA TYR A 428 17.50 13.20 9.64
C TYR A 428 17.96 14.64 9.42
N PHE A 429 17.50 15.26 8.33
CA PHE A 429 17.98 16.56 7.88
C PHE A 429 16.86 17.59 7.82
N SER A 430 17.22 18.85 8.09
CA SER A 430 16.32 19.99 8.08
C SER A 430 16.32 20.75 6.75
N GLU A 431 17.46 20.74 6.03
CA GLU A 431 17.66 21.51 4.80
C GLU A 431 18.74 20.88 3.91
N PHE A 432 18.63 21.04 2.58
CA PHE A 432 19.71 20.85 1.62
C PHE A 432 20.21 22.21 1.13
N THR A 433 21.49 22.50 1.35
CA THR A 433 22.10 23.80 1.03
C THR A 433 22.49 23.95 -0.45
N GLY A 434 22.38 22.86 -1.22
CA GLY A 434 22.90 22.76 -2.58
C GLY A 434 24.21 21.97 -2.69
N THR A 435 24.95 21.82 -1.57
CA THR A 435 26.19 21.03 -1.53
C THR A 435 26.18 19.94 -0.47
N HIS A 436 25.47 20.16 0.64
CA HIS A 436 25.36 19.24 1.77
C HIS A 436 24.01 19.42 2.47
N TYR A 437 23.67 18.49 3.36
CA TYR A 437 22.48 18.57 4.19
C TYR A 437 22.81 19.08 5.60
N ILE A 438 21.93 19.93 6.13
CA ILE A 438 21.97 20.39 7.52
C ILE A 438 21.23 19.37 8.39
N PRO A 439 21.87 18.81 9.45
CA PRO A 439 21.21 17.90 10.38
C PRO A 439 20.01 18.58 11.06
N ASN A 440 19.05 17.79 11.53
CA ASN A 440 18.05 18.26 12.46
C ASN A 440 18.58 18.18 13.91
N ALA A 441 17.84 18.75 14.86
CA ALA A 441 18.27 18.80 16.27
C ALA A 441 18.58 17.41 16.87
N GLU A 442 17.85 16.36 16.49
CA GLU A 442 18.09 15.01 17.01
C GLU A 442 19.40 14.41 16.48
N LEU A 443 19.73 14.70 15.22
CA LEU A 443 20.97 14.22 14.62
C LEU A 443 22.17 15.06 15.09
N GLU A 444 21.99 16.37 15.28
CA GLU A 444 22.99 17.28 15.84
C GLU A 444 23.36 16.91 17.29
N ILE A 445 22.40 16.53 18.14
CA ILE A 445 22.68 16.01 19.48
C ILE A 445 23.58 14.76 19.44
N ARG A 446 23.38 13.89 18.44
CA ARG A 446 24.18 12.66 18.28
C ARG A 446 25.57 12.92 17.70
N TYR A 447 25.71 13.90 16.82
CA TYR A 447 26.97 14.20 16.12
C TYR A 447 27.27 15.71 16.20
N PRO A 448 27.56 16.25 17.40
CA PRO A 448 27.60 17.70 17.63
C PRO A 448 28.78 18.41 16.93
N GLU A 449 29.83 17.69 16.56
CA GLU A 449 31.04 18.25 15.93
C GLU A 449 31.05 18.10 14.39
N ASP A 450 30.10 17.34 13.82
CA ASP A 450 30.14 17.01 12.40
C ASP A 450 29.77 18.21 11.51
N LEU A 451 28.86 19.08 11.93
CA LEU A 451 28.40 20.20 11.09
C LEU A 451 29.52 21.21 10.80
N GLU A 452 30.36 21.53 11.79
CA GLU A 452 31.54 22.38 11.60
C GLU A 452 32.53 21.74 10.62
N SER A 453 32.81 20.45 10.79
CA SER A 453 33.65 19.66 9.88
C SER A 453 33.11 19.60 8.45
N VAL A 454 31.78 19.55 8.27
CA VAL A 454 31.14 19.62 6.95
C VAL A 454 31.44 20.95 6.26
N TYR A 455 31.32 22.08 6.99
CA TYR A 455 31.58 23.40 6.39
C TYR A 455 33.02 23.53 5.89
N GLU A 456 34.00 23.10 6.70
CA GLU A 456 35.41 23.09 6.29
C GLU A 456 35.63 22.21 5.06
N THR A 457 35.06 21.00 5.06
CA THR A 457 35.18 20.04 3.97
C THR A 457 34.58 20.57 2.67
N VAL A 458 33.37 21.14 2.73
CA VAL A 458 32.67 21.73 1.59
C VAL A 458 33.44 22.93 1.03
N GLN A 459 33.99 23.78 1.89
CA GLN A 459 34.84 24.89 1.46
C GLN A 459 36.06 24.38 0.69
N ASN A 460 36.77 23.39 1.22
CA ASN A 460 37.98 22.85 0.59
C ASN A 460 37.70 22.16 -0.76
N ILE A 461 36.60 21.41 -0.86
CA ILE A 461 36.29 20.62 -2.07
C ILE A 461 35.69 21.49 -3.18
N TYR A 462 34.78 22.41 -2.85
CA TYR A 462 33.99 23.13 -3.85
C TYR A 462 34.46 24.56 -4.09
N SER A 463 35.27 25.16 -3.22
CA SER A 463 35.85 26.50 -3.46
C SER A 463 37.09 26.45 -4.36
N ALA A 464 37.81 25.32 -4.39
CA ALA A 464 38.97 25.12 -5.28
C ALA A 464 38.64 25.24 -6.79
N LYS A 465 37.36 25.15 -7.18
CA LYS A 465 36.91 25.34 -8.58
C LYS A 465 36.79 26.81 -9.01
N LYS A 466 36.88 27.79 -8.10
CA LYS A 466 36.84 29.21 -8.48
C LYS A 466 38.18 29.76 -8.99
N GLU A 467 39.30 29.13 -8.62
CA GLU A 467 40.64 29.60 -9.03
C GLU A 467 41.14 28.97 -10.34
N ASP A 468 40.55 27.86 -10.80
CA ASP A 468 40.90 27.24 -12.10
C ASP A 468 40.01 27.73 -13.27
N ALA A 469 39.14 28.73 -13.04
CA ALA A 469 38.20 29.27 -14.02
C ALA A 469 38.28 30.81 -14.21
N GLU A 470 39.31 31.45 -13.67
CA GLU A 470 39.78 32.80 -14.03
C GLU A 470 41.05 32.70 -14.89
#